data_AF-A0A3L8C006-F1
#
_entry.id   AF-A0A3L8C006-F1
#
_cell.length_a   1.000
_cell.length_b   1.000
_cell.length_c   1.000
_cell.angle_alpha   90.00
_cell.angle_beta   90.00
_cell.angle_gamma   90.00
#
_symmetry.space_group_name_H-M   'P 1'
#
loop_
_entity.id
_entity.type
_entity.pdbx_description
1 polymer ?
#
loop_
_entity_poly.entity_id
_entity_poly.type
_entity_poly.pdbx_seq_one_letter_code
_entity_poly.pdbx_strand_id
1 'polypeptide(L)'
;MLSSADAVLAAQESAQVADLDSVKVELEEARAAVEEARQIAEQIVLEAQQHANQIRQSSVVNDQAGDLSPVEIQRGQVAVEVSAATVEEIAVAIMPSDWRVLVDVKNKDVLQKRFQYVTTKSRDQALRDLLAPIGLKHQYFFDLKDASGAKTPLLVISQR
;
A
#
# COMPACT_ATOMS: atom_id res chain seq x y z
N MET A 1 9.80 76.35 -31.13
CA MET A 1 9.66 74.89 -31.31
C MET A 1 10.43 74.17 -30.21
N LEU A 2 9.89 74.05 -28.99
CA LEU A 2 10.57 73.41 -27.85
C LEU A 2 9.65 72.50 -27.01
N SER A 3 8.44 72.17 -27.49
CA SER A 3 7.42 71.47 -26.67
C SER A 3 7.45 69.94 -26.78
N SER A 4 8.34 69.37 -27.59
CA SER A 4 8.25 67.95 -27.99
C SER A 4 9.19 67.03 -27.20
N ALA A 5 10.20 67.56 -26.50
CA ALA A 5 11.17 66.75 -25.78
C ALA A 5 10.68 66.36 -24.37
N ASP A 6 10.03 67.28 -23.65
CA ASP A 6 9.47 67.03 -22.30
C ASP A 6 8.36 65.98 -22.29
N ALA A 7 7.53 65.94 -23.34
CA ALA A 7 6.41 64.99 -23.44
C ALA A 7 6.88 63.53 -23.61
N VAL A 8 8.04 63.30 -24.20
CA VAL A 8 8.57 61.96 -24.47
C VAL A 8 9.27 61.39 -23.23
N LEU A 9 9.97 62.24 -22.48
CA LEU A 9 10.63 61.84 -21.23
C LEU A 9 9.61 61.49 -20.14
N ALA A 10 8.56 62.31 -19.97
CA ALA A 10 7.48 62.04 -19.02
C ALA A 10 6.71 60.74 -19.37
N ALA A 11 6.51 60.45 -20.65
CA ALA A 11 5.85 59.22 -21.09
C ALA A 11 6.70 57.96 -20.87
N GLN A 12 8.03 58.04 -21.02
CA GLN A 12 8.95 56.93 -20.71
C GLN A 12 9.03 56.66 -19.20
N GLU A 13 9.06 57.70 -18.37
CA GLU A 13 9.09 57.57 -16.91
C GLU A 13 7.76 56.99 -16.38
N SER A 14 6.63 57.42 -16.94
CA SER A 14 5.29 56.88 -16.61
C SER A 14 5.14 55.41 -16.99
N ALA A 15 5.70 55.00 -18.13
CA ALA A 15 5.65 53.62 -18.60
C ALA A 15 6.54 52.70 -17.74
N GLN A 16 7.73 53.16 -17.33
CA GLN A 16 8.62 52.41 -16.42
C GLN A 16 8.02 52.24 -15.02
N VAL A 17 7.33 53.26 -14.48
CA VAL A 17 6.66 53.17 -13.18
C VAL A 17 5.47 52.20 -13.22
N ALA A 18 4.67 52.23 -14.29
CA ALA A 18 3.57 51.28 -14.49
C ALA A 18 4.05 49.81 -14.61
N ASP A 19 5.18 49.59 -15.29
CA ASP A 19 5.81 48.27 -15.40
C ASP A 19 6.29 47.77 -14.02
N LEU A 20 6.94 48.64 -13.24
CA LEU A 20 7.41 48.31 -11.89
C LEU A 20 6.28 48.03 -10.90
N ASP A 21 5.14 48.73 -10.99
CA ASP A 21 3.98 48.45 -10.15
C ASP A 21 3.28 47.16 -10.58
N SER A 22 3.27 46.81 -11.87
CA SER A 22 2.77 45.51 -12.33
C SER A 22 3.63 44.34 -11.84
N VAL A 23 4.96 44.49 -11.86
CA VAL A 23 5.90 43.50 -11.36
C VAL A 23 5.79 43.30 -9.84
N LYS A 24 5.49 44.37 -9.08
CA LYS A 24 5.25 44.25 -7.63
C LYS A 24 3.99 43.46 -7.32
N VAL A 25 2.90 43.71 -8.06
CA VAL A 25 1.64 42.96 -7.90
C VAL A 25 1.87 41.49 -8.24
N GLU A 26 2.57 41.20 -9.34
CA GLU A 26 2.90 39.82 -9.74
C GLU A 26 3.82 39.11 -8.72
N LEU A 27 4.76 39.85 -8.10
CA LEU A 27 5.62 39.32 -7.04
C LEU A 27 4.85 39.01 -5.75
N GLU A 28 3.83 39.81 -5.43
CA GLU A 28 2.97 39.64 -4.27
C GLU A 28 2.02 38.44 -4.46
N GLU A 29 1.45 38.29 -5.66
CA GLU A 29 0.67 37.11 -6.06
C GLU A 29 1.53 35.84 -6.07
N ALA A 30 2.75 35.90 -6.61
CA ALA A 30 3.67 34.77 -6.61
C ALA A 30 4.07 34.35 -5.18
N ARG A 31 4.26 35.32 -4.27
CA ARG A 31 4.51 35.02 -2.84
C ARG A 31 3.31 34.35 -2.18
N ALA A 32 2.09 34.83 -2.46
CA ALA A 32 0.87 34.22 -1.92
C ALA A 32 0.71 32.77 -2.41
N ALA A 33 0.95 32.52 -3.71
CA ALA A 33 0.88 31.18 -4.29
C ALA A 33 1.94 30.22 -3.71
N VAL A 34 3.16 30.71 -3.44
CA VAL A 34 4.22 29.90 -2.81
C VAL A 34 3.87 29.54 -1.37
N GLU A 35 3.28 30.47 -0.62
CA GLU A 35 2.87 30.21 0.77
C GLU A 35 1.70 29.21 0.83
N GLU A 36 0.72 29.34 -0.08
CA GLU A 36 -0.36 28.37 -0.22
C GLU A 36 0.17 26.97 -0.60
N ALA A 37 1.07 26.90 -1.58
CA ALA A 37 1.70 25.64 -1.97
C ALA A 37 2.50 25.00 -0.83
N ARG A 38 3.14 25.82 0.03
CA ARG A 38 3.83 25.34 1.22
C ARG A 38 2.88 24.74 2.24
N GLN A 39 1.75 25.41 2.51
CA GLN A 39 0.73 24.90 3.44
C GLN A 39 0.13 23.57 2.94
N ILE A 40 -0.15 23.49 1.63
CA ILE A 40 -0.62 22.25 1.00
C ILE A 40 0.43 21.15 1.10
N ALA A 41 1.71 21.44 0.86
CA ALA A 41 2.79 20.46 0.98
C ALA A 41 2.96 19.95 2.42
N GLU A 42 2.88 20.84 3.42
CA GLU A 42 2.94 20.45 4.83
C GLU A 42 1.74 19.57 5.22
N GLN A 43 0.54 19.90 4.73
CA GLN A 43 -0.67 19.09 4.91
C GLN A 43 -0.53 17.71 4.25
N ILE A 44 -0.01 17.64 3.01
CA ILE A 44 0.24 16.37 2.31
C ILE A 44 1.26 15.52 3.07
N VAL A 45 2.31 16.11 3.62
CA VAL A 45 3.31 15.38 4.41
C VAL A 45 2.71 14.84 5.70
N LEU A 46 1.87 15.64 6.39
CA LEU A 46 1.14 15.21 7.58
C LEU A 46 0.16 14.08 7.26
N GLU A 47 -0.62 14.20 6.19
CA GLU A 47 -1.54 13.16 5.71
C GLU A 47 -0.79 11.90 5.26
N ALA A 48 0.32 12.04 4.55
CA ALA A 48 1.16 10.91 4.15
C ALA A 48 1.79 10.20 5.36
N GLN A 49 2.19 10.94 6.40
CA GLN A 49 2.68 10.34 7.66
C GLN A 49 1.56 9.65 8.44
N GLN A 50 0.37 10.24 8.47
CA GLN A 50 -0.81 9.62 9.08
C GLN A 50 -1.21 8.34 8.32
N HIS A 51 -1.28 8.39 7.00
CA HIS A 51 -1.50 7.22 6.15
C HIS A 51 -0.40 6.19 6.32
N ALA A 52 0.88 6.57 6.39
CA ALA A 52 1.97 5.63 6.64
C ALA A 52 1.87 4.98 8.02
N ASN A 53 1.45 5.72 9.05
CA ASN A 53 1.23 5.18 10.40
C ASN A 53 -0.03 4.30 10.46
N GLN A 54 -1.09 4.65 9.74
CA GLN A 54 -2.32 3.87 9.65
C GLN A 54 -2.12 2.59 8.83
N ILE A 55 -1.31 2.65 7.77
CA ILE A 55 -0.80 1.49 7.04
C ILE A 55 0.06 0.65 7.97
N ARG A 56 1.02 1.22 8.71
CA ARG A 56 1.80 0.46 9.72
C ARG A 56 0.88 -0.23 10.73
N GLN A 57 -0.12 0.45 11.28
CA GLN A 57 -1.04 -0.13 12.27
C GLN A 57 -1.98 -1.20 11.69
N SER A 58 -2.45 -1.06 10.45
CA SER A 58 -3.21 -2.11 9.76
C SER A 58 -2.32 -3.26 9.26
N SER A 59 -1.03 -2.99 8.99
CA SER A 59 0.00 -3.97 8.64
C SER A 59 0.57 -4.70 9.86
N VAL A 60 0.38 -4.20 11.08
CA VAL A 60 0.84 -4.87 12.32
C VAL A 60 0.04 -6.15 12.63
N VAL A 61 -1.02 -6.45 11.86
CA VAL A 61 -1.68 -7.76 11.89
C VAL A 61 -1.06 -8.75 10.89
N ASN A 62 -0.06 -8.34 10.10
CA ASN A 62 0.89 -9.28 9.52
C ASN A 62 1.92 -9.59 10.60
N ASP A 63 1.56 -10.59 11.41
CA ASP A 63 2.40 -11.28 12.38
C ASP A 63 3.89 -11.13 12.04
N GLN A 64 4.61 -10.45 12.95
CA GLN A 64 6.06 -10.55 12.96
C GLN A 64 6.42 -12.04 12.95
N ALA A 65 7.49 -12.39 12.22
CA ALA A 65 8.12 -13.71 12.21
C ALA A 65 8.69 -14.07 13.60
N GLY A 66 7.82 -14.11 14.60
CA GLY A 66 8.05 -14.62 15.92
C GLY A 66 7.69 -16.10 15.95
N ASP A 67 8.22 -16.79 16.95
CA ASP A 67 7.99 -18.22 17.17
C ASP A 67 6.55 -18.48 17.65
N LEU A 68 5.58 -18.21 16.77
CA LEU A 68 4.16 -18.31 17.05
C LEU A 68 3.79 -19.78 17.27
N SER A 69 3.06 -20.03 18.35
CA SER A 69 2.56 -21.37 18.64
C SER A 69 1.54 -21.81 17.58
N PRO A 70 1.35 -23.13 17.37
CA PRO A 70 0.36 -23.65 16.42
C PRO A 70 -1.05 -23.08 16.61
N VAL A 71 -1.43 -22.80 17.85
CA VAL A 71 -2.75 -22.25 18.20
C VAL A 71 -2.87 -20.80 17.78
N GLU A 72 -1.81 -20.00 17.97
CA GLU A 72 -1.77 -18.58 17.58
C GLU A 72 -1.85 -18.43 16.07
N ILE A 73 -1.13 -19.27 15.31
CA ILE A 73 -1.22 -19.29 13.85
C ILE A 73 -2.66 -19.56 13.37
N GLN A 74 -3.29 -20.61 13.90
CA GLN A 74 -4.63 -21.01 13.44
C GLN A 74 -5.71 -20.00 13.81
N ARG A 75 -5.62 -19.40 15.01
CA ARG A 75 -6.64 -18.48 15.54
C ARG A 75 -6.38 -17.02 15.20
N GLY A 76 -5.16 -16.67 14.81
CA GLY A 76 -4.79 -15.32 14.42
C GLY A 76 -5.71 -14.79 13.32
N GLN A 77 -6.22 -13.58 13.50
CA GLN A 77 -7.07 -12.93 12.52
C GLN A 77 -6.21 -12.41 11.37
N VAL A 78 -6.72 -12.50 10.16
CA VAL A 78 -6.05 -11.97 8.98
C VAL A 78 -7.03 -11.13 8.17
N ALA A 79 -6.56 -9.99 7.67
CA ALA A 79 -7.29 -9.15 6.74
C ALA A 79 -6.71 -9.35 5.34
N VAL A 80 -7.45 -10.06 4.48
CA VAL A 80 -7.07 -10.27 3.08
C VAL A 80 -8.16 -9.70 2.20
N GLU A 81 -7.76 -8.86 1.25
CA GLU A 81 -8.61 -8.35 0.19
C GLU A 81 -7.88 -8.49 -1.15
N VAL A 82 -8.39 -9.38 -2.00
CA VAL A 82 -7.82 -9.65 -3.32
C VAL A 82 -8.93 -9.68 -4.36
N SER A 83 -8.71 -8.95 -5.46
CA SER A 83 -9.68 -8.89 -6.55
C SER A 83 -9.58 -10.07 -7.52
N ALA A 84 -8.36 -10.57 -7.77
CA ALA A 84 -8.13 -11.67 -8.71
C ALA A 84 -6.77 -12.35 -8.46
N ALA A 85 -6.73 -13.39 -7.62
CA ALA A 85 -5.53 -14.15 -7.31
C ALA A 85 -5.79 -15.67 -7.34
N THR A 86 -4.75 -16.46 -7.54
CA THR A 86 -4.78 -17.93 -7.48
C THR A 86 -4.87 -18.41 -6.04
N VAL A 87 -5.29 -19.66 -5.82
CA VAL A 87 -5.38 -20.24 -4.47
C VAL A 87 -4.07 -20.15 -3.70
N GLU A 88 -2.94 -20.37 -4.38
CA GLU A 88 -1.61 -20.28 -3.79
C GLU A 88 -1.29 -18.86 -3.32
N GLU A 89 -1.49 -17.85 -4.19
CA GLU A 89 -1.25 -16.45 -3.85
C GLU A 89 -2.11 -15.99 -2.66
N ILE A 90 -3.37 -16.41 -2.61
CA ILE A 90 -4.28 -16.09 -1.50
C ILE A 90 -3.84 -16.79 -0.22
N ALA A 91 -3.44 -18.06 -0.29
CA ALA A 91 -2.94 -18.79 0.86
C ALA A 91 -1.64 -18.17 1.40
N VAL A 92 -0.74 -17.72 0.53
CA VAL A 92 0.48 -16.98 0.91
C VAL A 92 0.12 -15.67 1.60
N ALA A 93 -0.90 -14.96 1.14
CA ALA A 93 -1.37 -13.73 1.80
C ALA A 93 -2.04 -13.98 3.16
N ILE A 94 -2.61 -15.17 3.38
CA ILE A 94 -3.21 -15.56 4.66
C ILE A 94 -2.15 -15.94 5.70
N MET A 95 -1.09 -16.62 5.27
CA MET A 95 -0.06 -17.17 6.16
C MET A 95 1.00 -16.14 6.54
N PRO A 96 1.70 -16.31 7.67
CA PRO A 96 2.86 -15.48 8.01
C PRO A 96 3.97 -15.63 6.95
N SER A 97 4.83 -14.62 6.86
CA SER A 97 5.80 -14.48 5.76
C SER A 97 6.92 -15.54 5.72
N ASP A 98 7.18 -16.21 6.84
CA ASP A 98 8.17 -17.30 6.97
C ASP A 98 7.58 -18.69 6.62
N TRP A 99 6.30 -18.76 6.28
CA TRP A 99 5.64 -20.01 5.92
C TRP A 99 5.82 -20.37 4.46
N ARG A 100 6.07 -21.65 4.25
CA ARG A 100 6.05 -22.26 2.92
C ARG A 100 4.63 -22.71 2.62
N VAL A 101 4.15 -22.45 1.40
CA VAL A 101 2.87 -22.97 0.91
C VAL A 101 3.16 -23.94 -0.22
N LEU A 102 2.59 -25.15 -0.15
CA LEU A 102 2.68 -26.17 -1.19
C LEU A 102 1.28 -26.58 -1.61
N VAL A 103 0.97 -26.43 -2.89
CA VAL A 103 -0.32 -26.85 -3.45
C VAL A 103 -0.13 -28.11 -4.30
N ASP A 104 -0.64 -29.23 -3.80
CA ASP A 104 -0.59 -30.54 -4.45
C ASP A 104 -2.00 -30.95 -4.92
N VAL A 105 -2.29 -30.67 -6.19
CA VAL A 105 -3.59 -30.98 -6.81
C VAL A 105 -3.40 -31.75 -8.11
N LYS A 106 -4.26 -32.76 -8.31
CA LYS A 106 -4.27 -33.56 -9.54
C LYS A 106 -4.73 -32.75 -10.74
N ASN A 107 -5.74 -31.90 -10.54
CA ASN A 107 -6.26 -31.03 -11.57
C ASN A 107 -5.55 -29.67 -11.55
N LYS A 108 -4.63 -29.46 -12.50
CA LYS A 108 -3.86 -28.21 -12.64
C LYS A 108 -4.70 -27.01 -13.07
N ASP A 109 -5.88 -27.21 -13.66
CA ASP A 109 -6.74 -26.11 -14.08
C ASP A 109 -7.23 -25.29 -12.87
N VAL A 110 -7.39 -25.94 -11.72
CA VAL A 110 -7.79 -25.28 -10.47
C VAL A 110 -6.72 -24.29 -9.99
N LEU A 111 -5.44 -24.55 -10.27
CA LEU A 111 -4.33 -23.66 -9.90
C LEU A 111 -4.35 -22.35 -10.70
N GLN A 112 -4.86 -22.38 -11.93
CA GLN A 112 -4.90 -21.21 -12.82
C GLN A 112 -6.15 -20.36 -12.62
N LYS A 113 -7.13 -20.85 -11.86
CA LYS A 113 -8.35 -20.09 -11.57
C LYS A 113 -8.01 -18.92 -10.68
N ARG A 114 -8.54 -17.75 -11.04
CA ARG A 114 -8.45 -16.53 -10.24
C ARG A 114 -9.73 -16.35 -9.45
N PHE A 115 -9.56 -16.02 -8.17
CA PHE A 115 -10.62 -15.81 -7.23
C PHE A 115 -10.57 -14.38 -6.72
N GLN A 116 -11.75 -13.80 -6.56
CA GLN A 116 -11.94 -12.67 -5.67
C GLN A 116 -12.16 -13.22 -4.26
N TYR A 117 -11.42 -12.71 -3.28
CA TYR A 117 -11.49 -13.20 -1.93
C TYR A 117 -11.29 -12.07 -0.92
N VAL A 118 -12.19 -11.99 0.05
CA VAL A 118 -12.17 -10.98 1.10
C VAL A 118 -12.48 -11.65 2.44
N THR A 119 -11.63 -11.45 3.44
CA THR A 119 -11.84 -12.00 4.77
C THR A 119 -11.15 -11.17 5.85
N THR A 120 -11.75 -11.15 7.03
CA THR A 120 -11.16 -10.64 8.29
C THR A 120 -11.17 -11.72 9.39
N LYS A 121 -11.40 -12.98 9.01
CA LYS A 121 -11.57 -14.11 9.92
C LYS A 121 -10.22 -14.66 10.40
N SER A 122 -10.25 -15.68 11.26
CA SER A 122 -9.04 -16.42 11.61
C SER A 122 -8.43 -17.11 10.39
N ARG A 123 -7.10 -17.28 10.36
CA ARG A 123 -6.39 -17.94 9.24
C ARG A 123 -6.97 -19.29 8.91
N ASP A 124 -7.25 -20.09 9.93
CA ASP A 124 -7.79 -21.44 9.74
C ASP A 124 -9.21 -21.43 9.15
N GLN A 125 -10.03 -20.44 9.51
CA GLN A 125 -11.35 -20.27 8.91
C GLN A 125 -11.27 -19.69 7.50
N ALA A 126 -10.36 -18.74 7.27
CA ALA A 126 -10.10 -18.17 5.95
C ALA A 126 -9.69 -19.26 4.95
N LEU A 127 -8.72 -20.11 5.32
CA LEU A 127 -8.30 -21.24 4.49
C LEU A 127 -9.45 -22.21 4.22
N ARG A 128 -10.28 -22.55 5.22
CA ARG A 128 -11.46 -23.39 4.99
C ARG A 128 -12.44 -22.77 4.00
N ASP A 129 -12.75 -21.49 4.17
CA ASP A 129 -13.71 -20.78 3.31
C ASP A 129 -13.18 -20.64 1.88
N LEU A 130 -11.87 -20.48 1.70
CA LEU A 130 -11.21 -20.43 0.39
C LEU A 130 -11.21 -21.80 -0.31
N LEU A 131 -10.91 -22.86 0.43
CA LEU A 131 -10.60 -24.18 -0.14
C LEU A 131 -11.83 -25.09 -0.26
N ALA A 132 -12.82 -24.97 0.63
CA ALA A 132 -14.01 -25.82 0.62
C ALA A 132 -14.83 -25.76 -0.69
N PRO A 133 -15.07 -24.59 -1.32
CA PRO A 133 -15.85 -24.50 -2.56
C PRO A 133 -15.21 -25.23 -3.74
N ILE A 134 -13.89 -25.41 -3.72
CA ILE A 134 -13.10 -26.09 -4.77
C ILE A 134 -12.68 -27.50 -4.37
N GLY A 135 -13.17 -28.00 -3.24
CA GLY A 135 -12.92 -29.37 -2.76
C GLY A 135 -11.48 -29.62 -2.30
N LEU A 136 -10.75 -28.57 -1.92
CA LEU A 136 -9.39 -28.68 -1.38
C LEU A 136 -9.41 -28.65 0.14
N LYS A 137 -8.35 -29.17 0.75
CA LYS A 137 -8.12 -29.16 2.20
C LYS A 137 -6.71 -28.70 2.48
N HIS A 138 -6.48 -28.18 3.68
CA HIS A 138 -5.15 -27.79 4.14
C HIS A 138 -4.67 -28.60 5.33
N GLN A 139 -3.36 -28.68 5.49
CA GLN A 139 -2.68 -29.30 6.62
C GLN A 139 -1.43 -28.48 6.98
N TYR A 140 -1.22 -28.28 8.27
CA TYR A 140 -0.07 -27.56 8.80
C TYR A 140 1.04 -28.52 9.24
N PHE A 141 2.28 -28.15 8.98
CA PHE A 141 3.49 -28.81 9.45
C PHE A 141 4.40 -27.77 10.10
N PHE A 142 4.35 -27.67 11.43
CA PHE A 142 5.05 -26.62 12.17
C PHE A 142 6.53 -26.93 12.43
N ASP A 143 6.86 -28.22 12.59
CA ASP A 143 8.16 -28.65 13.13
C ASP A 143 9.22 -28.96 12.06
N LEU A 144 8.96 -28.57 10.80
CA LEU A 144 9.93 -28.77 9.72
C LEU A 144 11.14 -27.86 9.92
N LYS A 145 12.32 -28.39 9.62
CA LYS A 145 13.59 -27.68 9.71
C LYS A 145 14.34 -27.75 8.39
N ASP A 146 15.03 -26.69 8.05
CA ASP A 146 15.94 -26.68 6.90
C ASP A 146 17.30 -27.31 7.22
N ALA A 147 18.20 -27.31 6.23
CA ALA A 147 19.55 -27.84 6.38
C ALA A 147 20.41 -27.07 7.41
N SER A 148 20.03 -25.83 7.75
CA SER A 148 20.69 -25.01 8.76
C SER A 148 20.10 -25.21 10.17
N GLY A 149 19.00 -25.97 10.28
CA GLY A 149 18.28 -26.22 11.53
C GLY A 149 17.22 -25.15 11.88
N ALA A 150 16.98 -24.18 10.99
CA ALA A 150 15.96 -23.16 11.17
C ALA A 150 14.55 -23.74 10.93
N LYS A 151 13.56 -23.29 11.71
CA LYS A 151 12.16 -23.70 11.51
C LYS A 151 11.67 -23.19 10.15
N THR A 152 11.06 -24.09 9.38
CA THR A 152 10.52 -23.81 8.05
C THR A 152 9.11 -24.40 7.95
N PRO A 153 8.13 -23.81 8.67
CA PRO A 153 6.79 -24.33 8.71
C PRO A 153 6.17 -24.38 7.30
N LEU A 154 5.35 -25.40 7.07
CA LEU A 154 4.76 -25.70 5.77
C LEU A 154 3.24 -25.84 5.89
N LEU A 155 2.53 -25.12 5.02
CA LEU A 155 1.13 -25.36 4.72
C LEU A 155 1.05 -26.21 3.45
N VAL A 156 0.41 -27.38 3.55
CA VAL A 156 0.08 -28.22 2.39
C VAL A 156 -1.39 -28.06 2.06
N ILE A 157 -1.71 -27.74 0.81
CA ILE A 157 -3.06 -27.69 0.27
C ILE A 157 -3.19 -28.83 -0.72
N SER A 158 -4.16 -29.72 -0.52
CA SER A 158 -4.34 -30.87 -1.41
C SER A 158 -5.79 -31.30 -1.60
N GLN A 159 -6.00 -32.09 -2.64
CA GLN A 159 -7.28 -32.74 -2.94
C GLN A 159 -7.26 -34.14 -2.32
N ARG A 160 -8.05 -34.35 -1.26
CA ARG A 160 -8.20 -35.69 -0.63
C ARG A 160 -9.04 -36.62 -1.48
#